data_AF-A0A329MW87-F1
#
_entry.id   AF-A0A329MW87-F1
#
_cell.length_a   1.000
_cell.length_b   1.000
_cell.length_c   1.000
_cell.angle_alpha   90.00
_cell.angle_beta   90.00
_cell.angle_gamma   90.00
#
_symmetry.space_group_name_H-M   'P 1'
#
loop_
_entity.id
_entity.type
_entity.pdbx_description
1 polymer ?
#
loop_
_entity_poly.entity_id
_entity_poly.type
_entity_poly.pdbx_seq_one_letter_code
_entity_poly.pdbx_strand_id
1 'polypeptide(L)'
;MKIPLFLYSLFLFISILPAHAQADYPVPEATPTRLFYIQHSNNHNTYVYDARMDGNRLDNSDPVEEYRIVYTQGGIKKPLNLIQKKLAYGMVADLLEPGLFELHLAASKKPRFYLTLDAGKKPEVYLTVNDRKMYLDRMFVQLRDKTSDINAKADYVLFEGRDFKSGRNVTEKVVTD
;
A
#
# COMPACT_ATOMS: atom_id res chain seq x y z
N MET A 1 -45.09 51.20 -20.35
CA MET A 1 -43.70 50.94 -19.94
C MET A 1 -43.73 50.16 -18.62
N LYS A 2 -43.58 48.82 -18.66
CA LYS A 2 -43.47 47.94 -17.48
C LYS A 2 -42.47 46.83 -17.84
N ILE A 3 -41.47 46.67 -16.98
CA ILE A 3 -40.23 45.89 -17.14
C ILE A 3 -40.55 44.38 -17.08
N PRO A 4 -39.94 43.51 -17.92
CA PRO A 4 -40.15 42.07 -17.82
C PRO A 4 -39.34 41.47 -16.66
N LEU A 5 -40.00 40.60 -15.91
CA LEU A 5 -39.47 39.80 -14.80
C LEU A 5 -38.58 38.68 -15.37
N PHE A 6 -37.26 38.78 -15.20
CA PHE A 6 -36.33 37.73 -15.59
C PHE A 6 -36.23 36.70 -14.45
N LEU A 7 -36.72 35.48 -14.70
CA LEU A 7 -36.58 34.34 -13.80
C LEU A 7 -35.12 33.89 -13.77
N TYR A 8 -34.41 34.12 -12.67
CA TYR A 8 -33.08 33.53 -12.45
C TYR A 8 -33.25 32.06 -12.06
N SER A 9 -32.97 31.16 -13.01
CA SER A 9 -32.80 29.73 -12.72
C SER A 9 -31.50 29.53 -11.96
N LEU A 10 -31.61 29.20 -10.67
CA LEU A 10 -30.51 28.80 -9.79
C LEU A 10 -29.93 27.46 -10.29
N PHE A 11 -28.83 27.50 -11.04
CA PHE A 11 -28.03 26.32 -11.34
C PHE A 11 -27.34 25.87 -10.04
N LEU A 12 -27.90 24.85 -9.39
CA LEU A 12 -27.25 24.16 -8.28
C LEU A 12 -26.14 23.28 -8.87
N PHE A 13 -24.92 23.82 -8.96
CA PHE A 13 -23.73 23.00 -9.19
C PHE A 13 -23.56 22.11 -7.95
N ILE A 14 -24.00 20.86 -8.05
CA ILE A 14 -23.64 19.83 -7.10
C ILE A 14 -22.16 19.53 -7.38
N SER A 15 -21.30 20.28 -6.71
CA SER A 15 -19.88 19.96 -6.63
C SER A 15 -19.77 18.60 -5.93
N ILE A 16 -19.57 17.54 -6.71
CA ILE A 16 -19.16 16.25 -6.19
C ILE A 16 -17.78 16.49 -5.58
N LEU A 17 -17.73 16.73 -4.27
CA LEU A 17 -16.47 16.76 -3.55
C LEU A 17 -15.85 15.37 -3.70
N PRO A 18 -14.65 15.22 -4.29
CA PRO A 18 -13.95 13.97 -4.21
C PRO A 18 -13.75 13.66 -2.71
N ALA A 19 -14.05 12.42 -2.32
CA ALA A 19 -13.88 11.97 -0.95
C ALA A 19 -12.38 12.03 -0.58
N HIS A 20 -11.94 13.17 -0.05
CA HIS A 20 -10.57 13.46 0.37
C HIS A 20 -10.19 12.81 1.72
N ALA A 21 -10.68 11.62 2.03
CA ALA A 21 -10.38 10.97 3.30
C ALA A 21 -8.92 10.48 3.41
N GLN A 22 -8.13 10.54 2.32
CA GLN A 22 -6.79 9.96 2.23
C GLN A 22 -5.69 10.99 1.88
N ALA A 23 -5.98 12.30 1.93
CA ALA A 23 -5.10 13.34 1.37
C ALA A 23 -3.85 13.69 2.22
N ASP A 24 -3.81 13.31 3.50
CA ASP A 24 -2.79 13.82 4.43
C ASP A 24 -1.63 12.84 4.73
N TYR A 25 -1.61 11.68 4.06
CA TYR A 25 -0.53 10.72 4.25
C TYR A 25 0.65 11.00 3.31
N PRO A 26 1.88 11.08 3.83
CA PRO A 26 3.06 11.32 3.00
C PRO A 26 3.33 10.12 2.09
N VAL A 27 3.63 10.39 0.83
CA VAL A 27 4.06 9.35 -0.11
C VAL A 27 5.57 9.20 0.00
N PRO A 28 6.10 8.01 0.34
CA PRO A 28 7.54 7.80 0.39
C PRO A 28 8.15 7.96 -1.00
N GLU A 29 9.28 8.65 -1.11
CA GLU A 29 10.03 8.83 -2.36
C GLU A 29 10.16 7.51 -3.13
N ALA A 30 9.84 7.48 -4.42
CA ALA A 30 9.96 6.27 -5.21
C ALA A 30 11.43 5.86 -5.37
N THR A 31 11.72 4.56 -5.26
CA THR A 31 13.04 3.99 -5.56
C THR A 31 12.92 3.04 -6.75
N PRO A 32 14.01 2.78 -7.50
CA PRO A 32 13.98 1.79 -8.60
C PRO A 32 13.58 0.38 -8.14
N THR A 33 13.74 0.07 -6.85
CA THR A 33 13.44 -1.22 -6.24
C THR A 33 12.19 -1.22 -5.35
N ARG A 34 11.45 -0.11 -5.25
CA ARG A 34 10.23 -0.01 -4.42
C ARG A 34 9.22 -1.06 -4.87
N LEU A 35 8.83 -1.93 -3.92
CA LEU A 35 7.77 -2.90 -4.13
C LEU A 35 6.42 -2.28 -3.79
N PHE A 36 6.24 -1.91 -2.53
CA PHE A 36 5.04 -1.26 -2.01
C PHE A 36 5.32 -0.67 -0.62
N TYR A 37 4.33 -0.03 -0.03
CA TYR A 37 4.40 0.42 1.35
C TYR A 37 3.05 0.28 2.06
N ILE A 38 3.10 0.21 3.39
CA ILE A 38 1.96 0.12 4.27
C ILE A 38 1.89 1.40 5.12
N GLN A 39 0.69 1.95 5.22
CA GLN A 39 0.32 3.00 6.16
C GLN A 39 -0.91 2.57 6.94
N HIS A 40 -1.14 3.20 8.09
CA HIS A 40 -2.30 2.89 8.91
C HIS A 40 -2.86 4.14 9.59
N SER A 41 -4.10 4.07 10.08
CA SER A 41 -4.81 5.24 10.59
C SER A 41 -4.31 5.81 11.93
N ASN A 42 -3.56 5.02 12.72
CA ASN A 42 -3.08 5.48 14.04
C ASN A 42 -1.94 6.51 13.97
N ASN A 43 -1.10 6.50 12.92
CA ASN A 43 -0.03 7.48 12.77
C ASN A 43 0.42 7.60 11.30
N HIS A 44 1.27 8.58 11.01
CA HIS A 44 1.75 8.86 9.64
C HIS A 44 3.05 8.13 9.29
N ASN A 45 3.53 7.21 10.12
CA ASN A 45 4.70 6.40 9.76
C ASN A 45 4.37 5.54 8.55
N THR A 46 5.39 5.27 7.73
CA THR A 46 5.24 4.45 6.53
C THR A 46 6.19 3.28 6.59
N TYR A 47 5.66 2.07 6.47
CA TYR A 47 6.41 0.83 6.43
C TYR A 47 6.68 0.48 4.97
N VAL A 48 7.94 0.50 4.57
CA VAL A 48 8.36 0.44 3.17
C VAL A 48 9.05 -0.89 2.91
N TYR A 49 8.77 -1.44 1.74
CA TYR A 49 9.34 -2.69 1.25
C TYR A 49 10.01 -2.41 -0.10
N ASP A 50 11.33 -2.49 -0.12
CA ASP A 50 12.14 -2.40 -1.33
C ASP A 50 12.71 -3.80 -1.64
N ALA A 51 12.89 -4.13 -2.91
CA ALA A 51 13.54 -5.38 -3.30
C ALA A 51 15.04 -5.30 -3.06
N ARG A 52 15.63 -6.41 -2.60
CA ARG A 52 17.08 -6.59 -2.65
C ARG A 52 17.46 -7.26 -3.96
N MET A 53 18.34 -6.59 -4.68
CA MET A 53 18.78 -6.99 -6.00
C MET A 53 20.24 -7.45 -5.95
N ASP A 54 20.54 -8.57 -6.60
CA ASP A 54 21.88 -9.02 -6.94
C ASP A 54 22.08 -8.83 -8.46
N GLY A 55 22.61 -7.67 -8.83
CA GLY A 55 22.63 -7.20 -10.21
C GLY A 55 21.22 -7.08 -10.79
N ASN A 56 20.89 -7.90 -11.78
CA ASN A 56 19.59 -7.93 -12.46
C ASN A 56 18.67 -9.06 -11.96
N ARG A 57 18.97 -9.62 -10.79
CA ARG A 57 18.23 -10.73 -10.18
C ARG A 57 17.80 -10.33 -8.76
N LEU A 58 16.77 -10.98 -8.25
CA LEU A 58 16.39 -10.88 -6.84
C LEU A 58 17.40 -11.66 -5.99
N ASP A 59 17.71 -11.15 -4.80
CA ASP A 59 18.48 -11.90 -3.79
C ASP A 59 17.69 -13.15 -3.38
N ASN A 60 18.28 -14.34 -3.52
CA ASN A 60 17.60 -15.61 -3.22
C ASN A 60 17.42 -15.90 -1.73
N SER A 61 18.22 -15.26 -0.88
CA SER A 61 18.25 -15.50 0.56
C SER A 61 17.41 -14.50 1.34
N ASP A 62 17.40 -13.24 0.91
CA ASP A 62 16.67 -12.16 1.58
C ASP A 62 16.21 -11.12 0.54
N PRO A 63 15.14 -11.43 -0.23
CA PRO A 63 14.72 -10.63 -1.39
C PRO A 63 14.06 -9.29 -1.04
N VAL A 64 13.76 -9.02 0.24
CA VAL A 64 13.00 -7.85 0.67
C VAL A 64 13.75 -7.10 1.77
N GLU A 65 14.01 -5.82 1.55
CA GLU A 65 14.40 -4.88 2.58
C GLU A 65 13.17 -4.15 3.12
N GLU A 66 12.99 -4.24 4.45
CA GLU A 66 11.87 -3.65 5.15
C GLU A 66 12.35 -2.61 6.16
N TYR A 67 11.73 -1.42 6.12
CA TYR A 67 12.07 -0.31 7.00
C TYR A 67 10.85 0.55 7.26
N ARG A 68 10.99 1.50 8.18
CA ARG A 68 9.97 2.51 8.47
C ARG A 68 10.51 3.91 8.25
N ILE A 69 9.66 4.79 7.72
CA ILE A 69 9.92 6.23 7.63
C ILE A 69 9.14 6.93 8.73
N VAL A 70 9.83 7.69 9.57
CA VAL A 70 9.24 8.42 10.71
C VAL A 70 9.16 9.91 10.38
N TYR A 71 8.01 10.35 9.87
CA TYR A 71 7.83 11.72 9.39
C TYR A 71 7.80 12.76 10.51
N THR A 72 7.38 12.39 11.71
CA THR A 72 7.48 13.25 12.91
C THR A 72 8.92 13.57 13.30
N GLN A 73 9.90 12.87 12.73
CA GLN A 73 11.33 13.08 12.90
C GLN A 73 12.00 13.44 11.57
N GLY A 74 11.33 14.24 10.74
CA GLY A 74 11.87 14.74 9.47
C GLY A 74 11.99 13.68 8.37
N GLY A 75 11.24 12.59 8.45
CA GLY A 75 11.25 11.54 7.41
C GLY A 75 12.44 10.59 7.50
N ILE A 76 13.01 10.42 8.69
CA ILE A 76 14.14 9.50 8.90
C ILE A 76 13.75 8.05 8.62
N LYS A 77 14.57 7.35 7.83
CA LYS A 77 14.49 5.90 7.63
C LYS A 77 15.07 5.19 8.86
N LYS A 78 14.33 4.21 9.40
CA LYS A 78 14.76 3.37 10.52
C LYS A 78 14.44 1.90 10.23
N PRO A 79 15.24 0.95 10.72
CA PRO A 79 14.85 -0.46 10.66
C PRO A 79 13.57 -0.69 11.46
N LEU A 80 12.85 -1.76 11.10
CA LEU A 80 11.79 -2.28 11.97
C LEU A 80 12.43 -2.78 13.26
N ASN A 81 11.84 -2.43 14.41
CA ASN A 81 12.28 -3.06 15.65
C ASN A 81 11.84 -4.54 15.67
N LEU A 82 12.46 -5.35 16.54
CA LEU A 82 12.22 -6.81 16.58
C LEU A 82 10.75 -7.18 16.78
N ILE A 83 10.00 -6.38 17.55
CA ILE A 83 8.59 -6.63 17.82
C ILE A 83 7.74 -6.34 16.58
N GLN A 84 7.95 -5.19 15.94
CA GLN A 84 7.29 -4.82 14.68
C GLN A 84 7.58 -5.84 13.59
N LYS A 85 8.84 -6.26 13.46
CA LYS A 85 9.26 -7.27 12.47
C LYS A 85 8.58 -8.62 12.71
N LYS A 86 8.49 -9.10 13.96
CA LYS A 86 7.93 -10.42 14.26
C LYS A 86 6.41 -10.47 14.30
N LEU A 87 5.75 -9.39 14.73
CA LEU A 87 4.32 -9.41 15.07
C LEU A 87 3.43 -8.61 14.13
N ALA A 88 4.00 -7.80 13.23
CA ALA A 88 3.24 -6.91 12.36
C ALA A 88 3.83 -6.87 10.94
N TYR A 89 4.82 -6.00 10.76
CA TYR A 89 5.25 -5.49 9.47
C TYR A 89 6.46 -6.22 8.87
N GLY A 90 6.98 -7.28 9.48
CA GLY A 90 8.00 -8.08 8.83
C GLY A 90 7.43 -8.85 7.64
N MET A 91 8.24 -9.02 6.61
CA MET A 91 7.95 -9.81 5.43
C MET A 91 8.62 -11.18 5.55
N VAL A 92 7.84 -12.22 5.30
CA VAL A 92 8.34 -13.58 5.12
C VAL A 92 8.32 -13.88 3.63
N ALA A 93 9.43 -14.36 3.10
CA ALA A 93 9.61 -14.66 1.69
C ALA A 93 10.00 -16.12 1.50
N ASP A 94 9.21 -16.84 0.71
CA ASP A 94 9.46 -18.23 0.33
C ASP A 94 9.75 -18.28 -1.17
N LEU A 95 10.92 -18.78 -1.56
CA LEU A 95 11.28 -18.96 -2.97
C LEU A 95 10.40 -20.08 -3.57
N LEU A 96 9.57 -19.73 -4.56
CA LEU A 96 8.76 -20.71 -5.28
C LEU A 96 9.53 -21.29 -6.46
N GLU A 97 10.11 -20.39 -7.26
CA GLU A 97 10.85 -20.70 -8.48
C GLU A 97 11.92 -19.61 -8.70
N PRO A 98 12.95 -19.83 -9.53
CA PRO A 98 13.95 -18.80 -9.81
C PRO A 98 13.32 -17.48 -10.28
N GLY A 99 13.41 -16.43 -9.45
CA GLY A 99 12.84 -15.11 -9.75
C GLY A 99 11.36 -14.94 -9.38
N LEU A 100 10.78 -15.87 -8.62
CA LEU A 100 9.43 -15.80 -8.09
C LEU A 100 9.40 -16.19 -6.60
N PHE A 101 8.96 -15.27 -5.75
CA PHE A 101 8.78 -15.50 -4.32
C PHE A 101 7.32 -15.33 -3.93
N GLU A 102 6.82 -16.23 -3.08
CA GLU A 102 5.60 -15.98 -2.32
C GLU A 102 5.97 -15.20 -1.06
N LEU A 103 5.26 -14.11 -0.82
CA LEU A 103 5.43 -13.27 0.35
C LEU A 103 4.18 -13.28 1.23
N HIS A 104 4.39 -13.05 2.53
CA HIS A 104 3.32 -12.72 3.48
C HIS A 104 3.84 -11.91 4.65
N LEU A 105 2.97 -11.17 5.32
CA LEU A 105 3.33 -10.48 6.56
C LEU A 105 3.57 -11.50 7.68
N ALA A 106 4.54 -11.23 8.55
CA ALA A 106 4.83 -12.07 9.72
C ALA A 106 3.61 -12.25 10.63
N ALA A 107 2.74 -11.23 10.69
CA ALA A 107 1.49 -11.25 11.44
C ALA A 107 0.40 -12.15 10.85
N SER A 108 0.44 -12.42 9.54
CA SER A 108 -0.63 -13.13 8.85
C SER A 108 -0.15 -13.83 7.59
N LYS A 109 -0.52 -15.12 7.45
CA LYS A 109 -0.31 -15.89 6.21
C LYS A 109 -1.19 -15.45 5.05
N LYS A 110 -2.14 -14.53 5.26
CA LYS A 110 -3.01 -13.99 4.21
C LYS A 110 -3.10 -12.45 4.28
N PRO A 111 -3.21 -11.75 3.14
CA PRO A 111 -3.13 -12.29 1.78
C PRO A 111 -1.71 -12.77 1.43
N ARG A 112 -1.59 -13.57 0.37
CA ARG A 112 -0.30 -13.91 -0.25
C ARG A 112 0.02 -12.88 -1.31
N PHE A 113 1.26 -12.45 -1.34
CA PHE A 113 1.80 -11.58 -2.38
C PHE A 113 2.84 -12.35 -3.19
N TYR A 114 3.12 -11.90 -4.41
CA TYR A 114 4.07 -12.56 -5.29
C TYR A 114 5.06 -11.52 -5.82
N LEU A 115 6.32 -11.66 -5.43
CA LEU A 115 7.42 -10.82 -5.88
C LEU A 115 8.06 -11.43 -7.12
N THR A 116 8.20 -10.63 -8.17
CA THR A 116 8.85 -11.01 -9.41
C THR A 116 9.53 -9.81 -10.08
N LEU A 117 10.15 -10.02 -11.23
CA LEU A 117 10.72 -8.97 -12.07
C LEU A 117 9.89 -8.82 -13.35
N ASP A 118 9.67 -7.59 -13.78
CA ASP A 118 9.09 -7.30 -15.09
C ASP A 118 10.09 -7.58 -16.24
N ALA A 119 9.67 -7.32 -17.47
CA ALA A 119 10.51 -7.49 -18.66
C ALA A 119 11.78 -6.60 -18.61
N GLY A 120 11.71 -5.45 -17.96
CA GLY A 120 12.79 -4.49 -17.75
C GLY A 120 13.65 -4.75 -16.51
N LYS A 121 13.47 -5.89 -15.83
CA LYS A 121 14.15 -6.24 -14.56
C LYS A 121 13.81 -5.33 -13.39
N LYS A 122 12.71 -4.59 -13.48
CA LYS A 122 12.16 -3.85 -12.35
C LYS A 122 11.39 -4.82 -11.46
N PRO A 123 11.63 -4.81 -10.14
CA PRO A 123 10.89 -5.65 -9.23
C PRO A 123 9.48 -5.11 -8.99
N GLU A 124 8.50 -6.01 -8.96
CA GLU A 124 7.09 -5.69 -8.70
C GLU A 124 6.45 -6.77 -7.84
N VAL A 125 5.44 -6.38 -7.05
CA VAL A 125 4.63 -7.30 -6.25
C VAL A 125 3.20 -7.31 -6.81
N TYR A 126 2.65 -8.50 -7.01
CA TYR A 126 1.23 -8.68 -7.34
C TYR A 126 0.53 -9.57 -6.32
N LEU A 127 -0.79 -9.43 -6.23
CA LEU A 127 -1.66 -10.26 -5.42
C LEU A 127 -3.05 -10.37 -6.07
N THR A 128 -3.87 -11.28 -5.55
CA THR A 128 -5.30 -11.33 -5.88
C THR A 128 -6.09 -10.96 -4.64
N VAL A 129 -6.96 -9.96 -4.77
CA VAL A 129 -7.88 -9.48 -3.73
C VAL A 129 -9.24 -9.22 -4.36
N ASN A 130 -10.33 -9.66 -3.72
CA ASN A 130 -11.70 -9.60 -4.26
C ASN A 130 -11.80 -10.16 -5.70
N ASP A 131 -11.16 -11.32 -5.95
CA ASP A 131 -11.04 -11.95 -7.27
C ASP A 131 -10.37 -11.09 -8.37
N ARG A 132 -9.78 -9.95 -8.00
CA ARG A 132 -9.00 -9.09 -8.90
C ARG A 132 -7.51 -9.28 -8.65
N LYS A 133 -6.79 -9.69 -9.70
CA LYS A 133 -5.33 -9.71 -9.72
C LYS A 133 -4.80 -8.30 -10.00
N MET A 134 -3.91 -7.79 -9.17
CA MET A 134 -3.35 -6.44 -9.27
C MET A 134 -1.87 -6.39 -8.87
N TYR A 135 -1.12 -5.48 -9.46
CA TYR A 135 0.16 -5.01 -8.93
C TYR A 135 -0.10 -4.03 -7.78
N LEU A 136 0.65 -4.16 -6.70
CA LEU A 136 0.45 -3.41 -5.46
C LEU A 136 1.43 -2.24 -5.37
N ASP A 137 0.92 -1.05 -5.10
CA ASP A 137 1.75 0.14 -4.82
C ASP A 137 1.65 0.54 -3.34
N ARG A 138 0.46 0.44 -2.74
CA ARG A 138 0.19 0.82 -1.35
C ARG A 138 -0.87 -0.06 -0.70
N MET A 139 -0.68 -0.33 0.59
CA MET A 139 -1.76 -0.74 1.47
C MET A 139 -2.04 0.33 2.50
N PHE A 140 -3.32 0.60 2.75
CA PHE A 140 -3.75 1.43 3.87
C PHE A 140 -4.63 0.64 4.83
N VAL A 141 -4.21 0.55 6.08
CA VAL A 141 -4.91 -0.19 7.14
C VAL A 141 -5.68 0.79 8.00
N GLN A 142 -7.01 0.76 7.91
CA GLN A 142 -7.85 1.45 8.87
C GLN A 142 -7.96 0.59 10.13
N LEU A 143 -7.46 1.07 11.26
CA LEU A 143 -7.55 0.41 12.56
C LEU A 143 -8.85 0.78 13.29
N ARG A 144 -9.42 -0.20 14.01
CA ARG A 144 -10.66 -0.11 14.80
C ARG A 144 -10.49 0.75 16.05
N ASP A 145 -9.34 0.58 16.72
CA ASP A 145 -8.98 1.29 17.94
C ASP A 145 -7.62 1.97 17.81
N LYS A 146 -7.43 3.08 18.54
CA LYS A 146 -6.12 3.75 18.70
C LYS A 146 -5.18 3.01 19.67
N THR A 147 -5.39 1.72 19.87
CA THR A 147 -4.51 0.85 20.68
C THR A 147 -3.18 0.64 19.97
N SER A 148 -2.20 0.08 20.69
CA SER A 148 -0.82 -0.04 20.17
C SER A 148 -0.76 -0.75 18.82
N ASP A 149 0.15 -0.27 17.94
CA ASP A 149 0.32 -0.72 16.54
C ASP A 149 0.51 -2.24 16.35
N ILE A 150 0.78 -2.99 17.42
CA ILE A 150 1.11 -4.43 17.38
C ILE A 150 -0.14 -5.31 17.57
N ASN A 151 -1.16 -4.82 18.27
CA ASN A 151 -2.38 -5.58 18.59
C ASN A 151 -3.65 -4.94 18.03
N ALA A 152 -3.50 -3.89 17.22
CA ALA A 152 -4.62 -3.16 16.67
C ALA A 152 -5.35 -4.03 15.63
N LYS A 153 -6.66 -4.17 15.80
CA LYS A 153 -7.51 -4.81 14.79
C LYS A 153 -7.79 -3.81 13.68
N ALA A 154 -7.78 -4.29 12.45
CA ALA A 154 -8.26 -3.51 11.31
C ALA A 154 -9.81 -3.49 11.30
N ASP A 155 -10.38 -2.40 10.82
CA ASP A 155 -11.76 -2.36 10.30
C ASP A 155 -11.78 -2.71 8.81
N TYR A 156 -10.79 -2.19 8.08
CA TYR A 156 -10.59 -2.54 6.67
C TYR A 156 -9.16 -2.27 6.23
N VAL A 157 -8.80 -2.89 5.10
CA VAL A 157 -7.57 -2.63 4.36
C VAL A 157 -7.92 -2.18 2.95
N LEU A 158 -7.31 -1.08 2.49
CA LEU A 158 -7.31 -0.68 1.09
C LEU A 158 -6.04 -1.19 0.43
N PHE A 159 -6.18 -1.82 -0.73
CA PHE A 159 -5.11 -2.22 -1.61
C PHE A 159 -5.17 -1.32 -2.84
N GLU A 160 -4.14 -0.49 -3.03
CA GLU A 160 -4.04 0.48 -4.12
C GLU A 160 -2.91 0.07 -5.05
N GLY A 161 -3.16 0.15 -6.36
CA GLY A 161 -2.14 -0.13 -7.35
C GLY A 161 -2.72 -0.19 -8.76
N ARG A 162 -2.27 -1.14 -9.57
CA ARG A 162 -2.64 -1.26 -10.99
C ARG A 162 -3.21 -2.63 -11.31
N ASP A 163 -4.28 -2.67 -12.08
CA ASP A 163 -4.88 -3.91 -12.58
C ASP A 163 -3.87 -4.70 -13.42
N PHE A 164 -3.76 -6.01 -13.15
CA PHE A 164 -2.71 -6.84 -13.73
C PHE A 164 -2.78 -6.96 -15.26
N LYS A 165 -3.97 -6.83 -15.86
CA LYS A 165 -4.14 -6.96 -17.31
C LYS A 165 -4.16 -5.62 -18.02
N SER A 166 -4.94 -4.67 -17.48
CA SER A 166 -5.18 -3.39 -18.15
C SER A 166 -4.19 -2.29 -17.76
N GLY A 167 -3.45 -2.47 -16.67
CA GLY A 167 -2.50 -1.49 -16.14
C GLY A 167 -3.16 -0.23 -15.55
N ARG A 168 -4.50 -0.16 -15.52
CA ARG A 168 -5.24 0.98 -14.96
C ARG A 168 -5.18 0.97 -13.44
N ASN A 169 -5.18 2.16 -12.83
CA ASN A 169 -5.22 2.28 -11.38
C ASN A 169 -6.49 1.64 -10.82
N VAL A 170 -6.35 0.86 -9.76
CA VAL A 170 -7.44 0.19 -9.05
C VAL A 170 -7.23 0.29 -7.54
N THR A 171 -8.35 0.31 -6.81
CA THR A 171 -8.38 0.25 -5.36
C THR A 171 -9.37 -0.84 -4.95
N GLU A 172 -8.91 -1.79 -4.14
CA GLU A 172 -9.72 -2.87 -3.60
C GLU A 172 -9.80 -2.74 -2.08
N LYS A 173 -11.02 -2.81 -1.53
CA LYS A 173 -11.27 -2.72 -0.09
C LYS A 173 -11.62 -4.10 0.45
N VAL A 174 -10.95 -4.50 1.53
CA VAL A 174 -11.26 -5.70 2.30
C VAL A 174 -11.69 -5.27 3.69
N VAL A 175 -12.93 -5.57 4.07
CA VAL A 175 -13.42 -5.38 5.43
C VAL A 175 -12.95 -6.56 6.28
N THR A 176 -12.49 -6.28 7.48
CA THR A 176 -12.01 -7.30 8.42
C THR A 176 -13.02 -7.47 9.55
N ASP A 177 -13.43 -8.71 9.81
CA ASP A 177 -14.37 -9.05 10.88
C ASP A 177 -13.76 -8.85 12.28
#